data_AF-B9M2L1-F1
#
_entry.id   AF-B9M2L1-F1
#
_cell.length_a   1.000
_cell.length_b   1.000
_cell.length_c   1.000
_cell.angle_alpha   90.00
_cell.angle_beta   90.00
_cell.angle_gamma   90.00
#
_symmetry.space_group_name_H-M   'P 1'
#
loop_
_entity.id
_entity.type
_entity.pdbx_description
1 polymer ?
#
loop_
_entity_poly.entity_id
_entity_poly.type
_entity_poly.pdbx_seq_one_letter_code
_entity_poly.pdbx_strand_id
1 'polypeptide(L)'
;MQTVFRSVLLLVASLFTFGCAQNFYNVPRDVYEKQVRTLGVAPIFVDGGSDIQHPEKDAVVNLLRENNRKNEKELVAQLRETGTYFAVRLLEDDADQLFSTLLSRRERRDDAGVKYNKYFFKPEELKNLIAKNGVDALMLVTINGLTRPEKIYSSNLLSYLDSDYNYLAVSAQIMDADGNTLWEYPNFRQRSLTYPMLFSLQYPDFDEAAANESDRVEVRFKTIAGIARAFAKMESASKGKGQVSILYNNIFGDMVSLQEPERNFFGGRKSDDKVQKAAEQK
;
A
#
# COMPACT_ATOMS: atom_id res chain seq x y z
N MET A 1 -42.36 5.48 -32.70
CA MET A 1 -42.04 5.95 -31.31
C MET A 1 -41.58 4.83 -30.39
N GLN A 2 -42.26 3.68 -30.31
CA GLN A 2 -41.87 2.58 -29.41
C GLN A 2 -40.46 1.99 -29.65
N THR A 3 -40.02 1.91 -30.90
CA THR A 3 -38.68 1.39 -31.28
C THR A 3 -37.54 2.33 -30.88
N VAL A 4 -37.75 3.64 -30.98
CA VAL A 4 -36.80 4.67 -30.52
C VAL A 4 -36.67 4.64 -29.00
N PHE A 5 -37.81 4.55 -28.29
CA PHE A 5 -37.80 4.48 -26.82
C PHE A 5 -37.11 3.21 -26.29
N ARG A 6 -37.34 2.04 -26.93
CA ARG A 6 -36.63 0.79 -26.58
C ARG A 6 -35.13 0.87 -26.83
N SER A 7 -34.72 1.53 -27.92
CA SER A 7 -33.29 1.68 -28.27
C SER A 7 -32.58 2.61 -27.29
N VAL A 8 -33.24 3.69 -26.85
CA VAL A 8 -32.71 4.59 -25.82
C VAL A 8 -32.61 3.87 -24.46
N LEU A 9 -33.61 3.06 -24.09
CA LEU A 9 -33.59 2.33 -22.82
C LEU A 9 -32.47 1.26 -22.78
N LEU A 10 -32.20 0.60 -23.91
CA LEU A 10 -31.09 -0.35 -24.05
C LEU A 10 -29.73 0.35 -24.04
N LEU A 11 -29.61 1.52 -24.67
CA LEU A 11 -28.39 2.33 -24.64
C LEU A 11 -28.09 2.82 -23.20
N VAL A 12 -29.11 3.31 -22.50
CA VAL A 12 -29.02 3.71 -21.09
C VAL A 12 -28.68 2.52 -20.19
N ALA A 13 -29.29 1.36 -20.40
CA ALA A 13 -28.95 0.14 -19.65
C ALA A 13 -27.50 -0.33 -19.91
N SER A 14 -26.98 -0.17 -21.14
CA SER A 14 -25.58 -0.50 -21.47
C SER A 14 -24.56 0.46 -20.82
N LEU A 15 -24.98 1.69 -20.51
CA LEU A 15 -24.15 2.66 -19.78
C LEU A 15 -24.02 2.31 -18.29
N PHE A 16 -24.94 1.50 -17.73
CA PHE A 16 -24.88 1.02 -16.34
C PHE A 16 -24.12 -0.31 -16.16
N THR A 17 -23.69 -0.98 -17.23
CA THR A 17 -22.90 -2.22 -17.12
C THR A 17 -21.39 -1.98 -17.00
N PHE A 18 -20.93 -0.73 -17.00
CA PHE A 18 -19.56 -0.39 -16.63
C PHE A 18 -19.41 -0.30 -15.12
N GLY A 19 -19.62 -1.43 -14.42
CA GLY A 19 -19.04 -1.62 -13.11
C GLY A 19 -17.54 -1.64 -13.29
N CYS A 20 -16.88 -0.51 -13.05
CA CYS A 20 -15.43 -0.43 -12.96
C CYS A 20 -14.99 -1.27 -11.76
N ALA A 21 -14.82 -2.58 -11.97
CA ALA A 21 -14.26 -3.48 -10.98
C ALA A 21 -12.80 -3.06 -10.74
N GLN A 22 -12.61 -2.16 -9.78
CA GLN A 22 -11.31 -1.87 -9.20
C GLN A 22 -10.92 -3.06 -8.32
N ASN A 23 -10.58 -4.19 -8.94
CA ASN A 23 -10.23 -5.39 -8.19
C ASN A 23 -8.77 -5.32 -7.75
N PHE A 24 -8.52 -4.83 -6.54
CA PHE A 24 -7.20 -4.89 -5.87
C PHE A 24 -6.94 -6.26 -5.23
N TYR A 25 -7.96 -7.12 -5.19
CA TYR A 25 -7.87 -8.48 -4.71
C TYR A 25 -7.46 -9.43 -5.83
N ASN A 26 -6.65 -10.41 -5.50
CA ASN A 26 -6.28 -11.50 -6.40
C ASN A 26 -7.35 -12.61 -6.46
N VAL A 27 -8.30 -12.57 -5.52
CA VAL A 27 -9.49 -13.42 -5.46
C VAL A 27 -10.76 -12.54 -5.51
N PRO A 28 -11.94 -13.08 -5.87
CA PRO A 28 -13.18 -12.33 -5.76
C PRO A 28 -13.41 -11.81 -4.33
N ARG A 29 -13.91 -10.58 -4.19
CA ARG A 29 -14.07 -9.92 -2.89
C ARG A 29 -14.98 -10.70 -1.93
N ASP A 30 -16.05 -11.31 -2.43
CA ASP A 30 -16.97 -12.10 -1.61
C ASP A 30 -16.31 -13.40 -1.08
N VAL A 31 -15.33 -13.93 -1.82
CA VAL A 31 -14.48 -15.04 -1.38
C VAL A 31 -13.49 -14.54 -0.33
N TYR A 32 -12.86 -13.38 -0.57
CA TYR A 32 -11.95 -12.74 0.38
C TYR A 32 -12.60 -12.52 1.75
N GLU A 33 -13.77 -11.88 1.80
CA GLU A 33 -14.47 -11.54 3.05
C GLU A 33 -14.94 -12.79 3.82
N LYS A 34 -15.21 -13.90 3.11
CA LYS A 34 -15.52 -15.19 3.75
C LYS A 34 -14.28 -15.86 4.33
N GLN A 35 -13.14 -15.72 3.66
CA GLN A 35 -11.86 -16.32 4.06
C GLN A 35 -11.17 -15.54 5.17
N VAL A 36 -11.23 -14.20 5.16
CA VAL A 36 -10.45 -13.34 6.06
C VAL A 36 -11.38 -12.57 7.00
N ARG A 37 -11.69 -13.15 8.16
CA ARG A 37 -12.46 -12.46 9.21
C ARG A 37 -11.54 -11.78 10.22
N THR A 38 -10.45 -12.45 10.59
CA THR A 38 -9.43 -11.94 11.50
C THR A 38 -8.12 -11.73 10.75
N LEU A 39 -7.70 -10.47 10.61
CA LEU A 39 -6.43 -10.11 9.98
C LEU A 39 -5.33 -9.93 11.02
N GLY A 40 -4.23 -10.66 10.89
CA GLY A 40 -2.98 -10.34 11.58
C GLY A 40 -2.18 -9.33 10.76
N VAL A 41 -1.61 -8.33 11.40
CA VAL A 41 -0.72 -7.34 10.78
C VAL A 41 0.67 -7.57 11.35
N ALA A 42 1.61 -8.00 10.50
CA ALA A 42 3.00 -8.14 10.91
C ALA A 42 3.64 -6.77 11.16
N PRO A 43 4.70 -6.70 11.97
CA PRO A 43 5.62 -5.58 11.97
C PRO A 43 5.99 -5.11 10.56
N ILE A 44 6.14 -3.81 10.36
CA ILE A 44 6.55 -3.25 9.07
C ILE A 44 8.05 -3.54 8.89
N PHE A 45 8.35 -4.32 7.85
CA PHE A 45 9.70 -4.73 7.52
C PHE A 45 10.46 -3.61 6.80
N VAL A 46 11.79 -3.62 6.95
CA VAL A 46 12.71 -2.82 6.13
C VAL A 46 13.63 -3.78 5.40
N ASP A 47 13.55 -3.80 4.07
CA ASP A 47 14.49 -4.57 3.25
C ASP A 47 15.79 -3.79 3.07
N GLY A 48 16.68 -3.86 4.06
CA GLY A 48 18.01 -3.24 3.99
C GLY A 48 18.89 -3.79 2.85
N GLY A 49 18.58 -4.97 2.32
CA GLY A 49 19.26 -5.57 1.18
C GLY A 49 18.75 -5.10 -0.18
N SER A 50 17.74 -4.21 -0.21
CA SER A 50 17.22 -3.61 -1.45
C SER A 50 18.09 -2.46 -1.95
N ASP A 51 17.68 -1.85 -3.06
CA ASP A 51 18.38 -0.78 -3.76
C ASP A 51 18.22 0.56 -3.02
N ILE A 52 18.59 0.61 -1.74
CA ILE A 52 18.66 1.84 -0.94
C ILE A 52 20.06 2.42 -1.17
N GLN A 53 20.13 3.44 -2.01
CA GLN A 53 21.37 4.14 -2.32
C GLN A 53 21.41 5.39 -1.45
N HIS A 54 22.27 5.39 -0.43
CA HIS A 54 22.56 6.56 0.39
C HIS A 54 23.97 6.39 0.99
N PRO A 55 24.80 7.44 1.06
CA PRO A 55 26.14 7.35 1.66
C PRO A 55 26.12 6.81 3.09
N GLU A 56 25.09 7.19 3.85
CA GLU A 56 24.83 6.73 5.23
C GLU A 56 23.68 5.70 5.27
N LYS A 57 23.75 4.66 4.42
CA LYS A 57 22.67 3.67 4.25
C LYS A 57 22.16 3.08 5.57
N ASP A 58 23.06 2.64 6.45
CA ASP A 58 22.67 1.99 7.70
C ASP A 58 21.89 2.94 8.64
N ALA A 59 22.24 4.23 8.63
CA ALA A 59 21.51 5.24 9.37
C ALA A 59 20.09 5.43 8.82
N VAL A 60 19.91 5.41 7.49
CA VAL A 60 18.58 5.42 6.86
C VAL A 60 17.77 4.20 7.28
N VAL A 61 18.35 3.00 7.19
CA VAL A 61 17.65 1.75 7.54
C VAL A 61 17.21 1.76 9.01
N ASN A 62 18.09 2.19 9.94
CA ASN A 62 17.75 2.26 11.36
C ASN A 62 16.66 3.30 11.64
N LEU A 63 16.73 4.46 10.99
CA LEU A 63 15.68 5.48 11.07
C LEU A 63 14.33 4.92 10.59
N LEU A 64 14.31 4.14 9.51
CA LEU A 64 13.08 3.50 9.02
C LEU A 64 12.53 2.50 10.02
N ARG A 65 13.37 1.65 10.62
CA ARG A 65 12.95 0.70 11.66
C ARG A 65 12.30 1.41 12.84
N GLU A 66 12.94 2.46 13.36
CA GLU A 66 12.41 3.23 14.49
C GLU A 66 11.07 3.90 14.15
N ASN A 67 10.94 4.46 12.95
CA ASN A 67 9.71 5.11 12.53
C ASN A 67 8.60 4.10 12.23
N ASN A 68 8.92 2.93 11.65
CA ASN A 68 7.97 1.84 11.47
C ASN A 68 7.29 1.52 12.79
N ARG A 69 8.07 1.19 13.82
CA ARG A 69 7.56 0.81 15.15
C ARG A 69 6.65 1.86 15.80
N LYS A 70 6.92 3.14 15.56
CA LYS A 70 6.07 4.24 16.06
C LYS A 70 4.71 4.32 15.37
N ASN A 71 4.61 3.86 14.11
CA ASN A 71 3.43 4.07 13.27
C ASN A 71 2.59 2.78 13.03
N GLU A 72 3.09 1.57 13.33
CA GLU A 72 2.36 0.30 13.03
C GLU A 72 0.95 0.24 13.66
N LYS A 73 0.81 0.81 14.87
CA LYS A 73 -0.48 0.86 15.58
C LYS A 73 -1.52 1.70 14.84
N GLU A 74 -1.08 2.74 14.11
CA GLU A 74 -1.98 3.58 13.32
C GLU A 74 -2.51 2.80 12.12
N LEU A 75 -1.68 2.03 11.41
CA LEU A 75 -2.15 1.16 10.33
C LEU A 75 -3.24 0.19 10.83
N VAL A 76 -3.02 -0.41 12.00
CA VAL A 76 -3.99 -1.32 12.62
C VAL A 76 -5.28 -0.58 13.00
N ALA A 77 -5.18 0.64 13.52
CA ALA A 77 -6.34 1.46 13.84
C ALA A 77 -7.16 1.79 12.58
N GLN A 78 -6.50 2.23 11.51
CA GLN A 78 -7.15 2.54 10.23
C GLN A 78 -7.82 1.30 9.60
N LEU A 79 -7.15 0.14 9.63
CA LEU A 79 -7.74 -1.11 9.16
C LEU A 79 -8.99 -1.50 9.96
N ARG A 80 -8.99 -1.29 11.29
CA ARG A 80 -10.18 -1.52 12.14
C ARG A 80 -11.31 -0.55 11.82
N GLU A 81 -10.99 0.73 11.57
CA GLU A 81 -11.97 1.76 11.22
C GLU A 81 -12.74 1.43 9.92
N THR A 82 -12.16 0.64 9.01
CA THR A 82 -12.86 0.22 7.79
C THR A 82 -14.10 -0.65 8.04
N GLY A 83 -14.14 -1.38 9.16
CA GLY A 83 -15.18 -2.39 9.43
C GLY A 83 -15.13 -3.62 8.51
N THR A 84 -14.08 -3.78 7.69
CA THR A 84 -13.93 -4.91 6.76
C THR A 84 -13.66 -6.23 7.47
N TYR A 85 -12.96 -6.16 8.60
CA TYR A 85 -12.54 -7.34 9.38
C TYR A 85 -13.33 -7.41 10.69
N PHE A 86 -13.65 -8.62 11.13
CA PHE A 86 -14.19 -8.85 12.47
C PHE A 86 -13.16 -8.45 13.54
N ALA A 87 -11.88 -8.74 13.30
CA ALA A 87 -10.79 -8.33 14.17
C ALA A 87 -9.50 -8.07 13.37
N VAL A 88 -8.72 -7.09 13.83
CA VAL A 88 -7.37 -6.82 13.31
C VAL A 88 -6.39 -6.85 14.48
N ARG A 89 -5.31 -7.63 14.39
CA ARG A 89 -4.33 -7.82 15.47
C ARG A 89 -2.93 -7.46 14.99
N LEU A 90 -2.23 -6.61 15.74
CA LEU A 90 -0.80 -6.38 15.52
C LEU A 90 -0.03 -7.57 16.10
N LEU A 91 0.90 -8.12 15.33
CA LEU A 91 1.87 -9.10 15.83
C LEU A 91 3.03 -8.34 16.49
N GLU A 92 3.45 -8.81 17.66
CA GLU A 92 4.51 -8.16 18.47
C GLU A 92 5.90 -8.79 18.27
N ASP A 93 6.06 -9.64 17.26
CA ASP A 93 7.35 -10.26 16.93
C ASP A 93 8.43 -9.23 16.50
N ASP A 94 9.70 -9.62 16.58
CA ASP A 94 10.79 -8.81 16.05
C ASP A 94 10.77 -8.77 14.51
N ALA A 95 10.83 -7.57 13.93
CA ALA A 95 10.62 -7.36 12.49
C ALA A 95 11.75 -7.95 11.66
N ASP A 96 13.01 -7.79 12.09
CA ASP A 96 14.17 -8.27 11.33
C ASP A 96 14.27 -9.81 11.39
N GLN A 97 14.05 -10.40 12.57
CA GLN A 97 13.97 -11.85 12.73
C GLN A 97 12.80 -12.46 11.95
N LEU A 98 11.62 -11.83 12.03
CA LEU A 98 10.46 -12.32 11.31
C LEU A 98 10.65 -12.22 9.80
N PHE A 99 11.17 -11.09 9.30
CA PHE A 99 11.42 -10.89 7.87
C PHE A 99 12.42 -11.91 7.32
N SER A 100 13.56 -12.11 8.01
CA SER A 100 14.57 -13.09 7.59
C SER A 100 14.07 -14.54 7.63
N THR A 101 13.16 -14.85 8.55
CA THR A 101 12.53 -16.17 8.65
C THR A 101 11.53 -16.39 7.51
N LEU A 102 10.60 -15.43 7.32
CA LEU A 102 9.52 -15.54 6.35
C LEU A 102 9.99 -15.38 4.90
N LEU A 103 10.95 -14.49 4.63
CA LEU A 103 11.36 -14.16 3.27
C LEU A 103 11.98 -15.39 2.58
N SER A 104 11.44 -15.73 1.42
CA SER A 104 12.04 -16.72 0.51
C SER A 104 12.92 -16.02 -0.51
N ARG A 105 12.38 -15.02 -1.21
CA ARG A 105 13.10 -14.26 -2.23
C ARG A 105 12.43 -12.93 -2.54
N ARG A 106 13.20 -12.06 -3.20
CA ARG A 106 12.76 -10.81 -3.81
C ARG A 106 12.97 -10.85 -5.31
N GLU A 107 12.01 -10.36 -6.08
CA GLU A 107 12.12 -10.15 -7.52
C GLU A 107 11.92 -8.67 -7.86
N ARG A 108 12.84 -8.09 -8.63
CA ARG A 108 12.61 -6.76 -9.23
C ARG A 108 11.77 -6.94 -10.49
N ARG A 109 10.65 -6.25 -10.57
CA ARG A 109 9.70 -6.30 -11.70
C ARG A 109 9.58 -4.95 -12.36
N ASP A 110 9.17 -4.98 -13.62
CA ASP A 110 8.86 -3.82 -14.44
C ASP A 110 7.56 -4.13 -15.19
N ASP A 111 6.44 -3.65 -14.64
CA ASP A 111 5.12 -3.88 -15.22
C ASP A 111 4.65 -2.58 -15.86
N ALA A 112 4.59 -2.58 -17.20
CA ALA A 112 4.16 -1.44 -18.01
C ALA A 112 4.90 -0.13 -17.68
N GLY A 113 6.22 -0.22 -17.43
CA GLY A 113 7.10 0.91 -17.13
C GLY A 113 7.18 1.24 -15.64
N VAL A 114 6.42 0.54 -14.78
CA VAL A 114 6.49 0.73 -13.34
C VAL A 114 7.37 -0.33 -12.71
N LYS A 115 8.52 0.12 -12.21
CA LYS A 115 9.48 -0.73 -11.49
C LYS A 115 9.09 -0.87 -10.03
N TYR A 116 9.20 -2.07 -9.47
CA TYR A 116 8.93 -2.37 -8.05
C TYR A 116 9.61 -3.67 -7.60
N ASN A 117 9.63 -3.89 -6.29
CA ASN A 117 10.09 -5.14 -5.69
C ASN A 117 8.89 -6.01 -5.29
N LYS A 118 8.83 -7.25 -5.81
CA LYS A 118 7.88 -8.27 -5.37
C LYS A 118 8.54 -9.22 -4.37
N TYR A 119 7.84 -9.47 -3.27
CA TYR A 119 8.31 -10.32 -2.18
C TYR A 119 7.58 -11.66 -2.18
N PHE A 120 8.33 -12.73 -1.99
CA PHE A 120 7.80 -14.09 -1.86
C PHE A 120 8.19 -14.62 -0.48
N PHE A 121 7.22 -15.18 0.22
CA PHE A 121 7.38 -15.68 1.58
C PHE A 121 7.24 -17.19 1.62
N LYS A 122 7.87 -17.84 2.60
CA LYS A 122 7.85 -19.29 2.79
C LYS A 122 6.47 -19.71 3.31
N PRO A 123 5.71 -20.55 2.60
CA PRO A 123 4.34 -20.93 2.99
C PRO A 123 4.27 -21.59 4.38
N GLU A 124 5.19 -22.50 4.69
CA GLU A 124 5.22 -23.20 5.98
C GLU A 124 5.41 -22.24 7.17
N GLU A 125 6.28 -21.23 7.03
CA GLU A 125 6.51 -20.25 8.09
C GLU A 125 5.32 -19.31 8.27
N LEU A 126 4.66 -18.92 7.17
CA LEU A 126 3.42 -18.15 7.23
C LEU A 126 2.31 -18.92 7.92
N LYS A 127 2.13 -20.20 7.56
CA LYS A 127 1.15 -21.10 8.17
C LYS A 127 1.34 -21.21 9.67
N ASN A 128 2.59 -21.41 10.11
CA ASN A 128 2.94 -21.47 11.53
C ASN A 128 2.62 -20.15 12.24
N LEU A 129 2.93 -19.01 11.62
CA LEU A 129 2.67 -17.71 12.22
C LEU A 129 1.16 -17.39 12.31
N ILE A 130 0.39 -17.74 11.28
CA ILE A 130 -1.08 -17.62 11.25
C ILE A 130 -1.70 -18.47 12.36
N ALA A 131 -1.31 -19.74 12.44
CA ALA A 131 -1.81 -20.66 13.46
C ALA A 131 -1.44 -20.21 14.88
N LYS A 132 -0.19 -19.79 15.11
CA LYS A 132 0.31 -19.27 16.40
C LYS A 132 -0.52 -18.09 16.90
N ASN A 133 -0.95 -17.20 16.01
CA ASN A 133 -1.67 -15.98 16.36
C ASN A 133 -3.20 -16.11 16.28
N GLY A 134 -3.71 -17.26 15.80
CA GLY A 134 -5.14 -17.52 15.64
C GLY A 134 -5.82 -16.46 14.77
N VAL A 135 -5.19 -16.15 13.63
CA VAL A 135 -5.72 -15.24 12.59
C VAL A 135 -6.02 -16.04 11.33
N ASP A 136 -6.77 -15.46 10.39
CA ASP A 136 -7.12 -16.16 9.13
C ASP A 136 -6.11 -15.85 8.01
N ALA A 137 -5.54 -14.64 8.04
CA ALA A 137 -4.53 -14.18 7.09
C ALA A 137 -3.56 -13.19 7.74
N LEU A 138 -2.43 -12.95 7.09
CA LEU A 138 -1.42 -11.97 7.50
C LEU A 138 -1.24 -10.87 6.46
N MET A 139 -1.27 -9.63 6.92
CA MET A 139 -0.77 -8.47 6.18
C MET A 139 0.72 -8.29 6.45
N LEU A 140 1.52 -8.31 5.39
CA LEU A 140 2.96 -8.12 5.40
C LEU A 140 3.26 -6.83 4.66
N VAL A 141 3.93 -5.87 5.32
CA VAL A 141 4.31 -4.58 4.74
C VAL A 141 5.83 -4.47 4.74
N THR A 142 6.41 -4.06 3.62
CA THR A 142 7.88 -3.96 3.46
C THR A 142 8.25 -2.63 2.82
N ILE A 143 9.04 -1.83 3.53
CA ILE A 143 9.71 -0.65 2.97
C ILE A 143 10.98 -1.11 2.28
N ASN A 144 11.20 -0.63 1.07
CA ASN A 144 12.34 -1.02 0.24
C ASN A 144 12.87 0.16 -0.58
N GLY A 145 14.12 0.06 -1.02
CA GLY A 145 14.78 1.00 -1.91
C GLY A 145 14.56 0.62 -3.37
N LEU A 146 14.33 1.64 -4.20
CA LEU A 146 14.10 1.50 -5.62
C LEU A 146 14.70 2.68 -6.38
N THR A 147 15.54 2.38 -7.37
CA THR A 147 16.00 3.36 -8.36
C THR A 147 15.10 3.35 -9.59
N ARG A 148 14.64 4.51 -10.05
CA ARG A 148 13.89 4.64 -11.30
C ARG A 148 14.23 5.93 -12.05
N PRO A 149 14.11 5.94 -13.39
CA PRO A 149 14.22 7.16 -14.15
C PRO A 149 13.02 8.06 -13.85
N GLU A 150 13.28 9.33 -13.57
CA GLU A 150 12.25 10.33 -13.34
C GLU A 150 12.70 11.68 -13.89
N LYS A 151 11.73 12.47 -14.36
CA LYS A 151 11.96 13.84 -14.79
C LYS A 151 11.45 14.79 -13.71
N ILE A 152 12.37 15.46 -13.03
CA ILE A 152 12.04 16.43 -11.97
C ILE A 152 12.26 17.84 -12.52
N TYR A 153 11.26 18.69 -12.35
CA TYR A 153 11.29 20.09 -12.77
C TYR A 153 11.77 21.00 -11.65
N SER A 154 12.42 22.10 -12.02
CA SER A 154 12.69 23.20 -11.10
C SER A 154 11.39 23.83 -10.58
N SER A 155 11.49 24.58 -9.48
CA SER A 155 10.34 25.28 -8.88
C SER A 155 9.68 26.29 -9.83
N ASN A 156 10.43 26.87 -10.77
CA ASN A 156 9.92 27.79 -11.79
C ASN A 156 9.47 27.10 -13.09
N LEU A 157 9.58 25.77 -13.18
CA LEU A 157 9.21 24.93 -14.33
C LEU A 157 9.95 25.26 -15.64
N LEU A 158 11.02 26.06 -15.61
CA LEU A 158 11.79 26.43 -16.80
C LEU A 158 12.88 25.42 -17.14
N SER A 159 13.31 24.63 -16.17
CA SER A 159 14.32 23.59 -16.34
C SER A 159 13.86 22.28 -15.73
N TYR A 160 14.46 21.19 -16.21
CA TYR A 160 14.25 19.85 -15.67
C TYR A 160 15.55 19.07 -15.69
N LEU A 161 15.63 18.07 -14.82
CA LEU A 161 16.65 17.04 -14.85
C LEU A 161 15.96 15.69 -15.04
N ASP A 162 16.41 14.96 -16.05
CA ASP A 162 16.00 13.59 -16.34
C ASP A 162 17.15 12.68 -15.90
N SER A 163 16.92 11.90 -14.83
CA SER A 163 17.95 11.08 -14.19
C SER A 163 17.34 9.87 -13.50
N ASP A 164 18.17 8.90 -13.18
CA ASP A 164 17.82 7.85 -12.23
C ASP A 164 17.86 8.43 -10.81
N TYR A 165 16.74 8.31 -10.08
CA TYR A 165 16.61 8.76 -8.70
C TYR A 165 16.31 7.57 -7.77
N ASN A 166 16.85 7.64 -6.56
CA ASN A 166 16.64 6.64 -5.52
C ASN A 166 15.51 7.02 -4.56
N TYR A 167 14.55 6.11 -4.39
CA TYR A 167 13.37 6.29 -3.57
C TYR A 167 13.26 5.17 -2.54
N LEU A 168 12.58 5.51 -1.44
CA LEU A 168 11.93 4.53 -0.58
C LEU A 168 10.52 4.31 -1.10
N ALA A 169 10.15 3.03 -1.22
CA ALA A 169 8.86 2.57 -1.68
C ALA A 169 8.28 1.56 -0.70
N VAL A 170 6.97 1.33 -0.78
CA VAL A 170 6.26 0.37 0.08
C VAL A 170 5.68 -0.74 -0.79
N SER A 171 5.78 -1.96 -0.30
CA SER A 171 5.07 -3.11 -0.87
C SER A 171 4.29 -3.78 0.25
N ALA A 172 3.05 -4.17 -0.02
CA ALA A 172 2.24 -4.89 0.96
C ALA A 172 1.49 -6.05 0.31
N GLN A 173 1.25 -7.10 1.09
CA GLN A 173 0.48 -8.28 0.66
C GLN A 173 -0.34 -8.80 1.83
N ILE A 174 -1.55 -9.27 1.55
CA ILE A 174 -2.33 -10.10 2.49
C ILE A 174 -2.28 -11.53 1.99
N MET A 175 -1.83 -12.44 2.85
CA MET A 175 -1.60 -13.84 2.50
C MET A 175 -2.32 -14.79 3.45
N ASP A 176 -2.85 -15.89 2.91
CA ASP A 176 -3.46 -16.97 3.68
C ASP A 176 -2.42 -18.01 4.17
N ALA A 177 -2.91 -19.01 4.91
CA ALA A 177 -2.10 -20.10 5.46
C ALA A 177 -1.48 -21.02 4.40
N ASP A 178 -2.00 -21.02 3.17
CA ASP A 178 -1.48 -21.82 2.06
C ASP A 178 -0.44 -21.04 1.25
N GLY A 179 -0.19 -19.78 1.62
CA GLY A 179 0.76 -18.90 0.93
C GLY A 179 0.17 -18.22 -0.31
N ASN A 180 -1.14 -18.24 -0.49
CA ASN A 180 -1.79 -17.51 -1.58
C ASN A 180 -1.84 -16.02 -1.23
N THR A 181 -1.41 -15.17 -2.17
CA THR A 181 -1.58 -13.72 -2.06
C THR A 181 -3.04 -13.36 -2.38
N LEU A 182 -3.81 -12.97 -1.37
CA LEU A 182 -5.22 -12.59 -1.49
C LEU A 182 -5.41 -11.14 -1.94
N TRP A 183 -4.51 -10.25 -1.51
CA TRP A 183 -4.48 -8.82 -1.86
C TRP A 183 -3.02 -8.36 -1.96
N GLU A 184 -2.73 -7.42 -2.85
CA GLU A 184 -1.39 -6.87 -3.03
C GLU A 184 -1.41 -5.35 -3.26
N TYR A 185 -0.35 -4.70 -2.83
CA TYR A 185 -0.09 -3.28 -3.05
C TYR A 185 1.38 -3.06 -3.39
N PRO A 186 1.70 -2.35 -4.47
CA PRO A 186 0.77 -1.94 -5.54
C PRO A 186 0.19 -3.16 -6.27
N ASN A 187 -1.01 -3.02 -6.85
CA ASN A 187 -1.61 -4.01 -7.73
C ASN A 187 -1.67 -3.46 -9.17
N PHE A 188 -0.79 -3.95 -10.04
CA PHE A 188 -0.67 -3.49 -11.42
C PHE A 188 -1.64 -4.15 -12.40
N ARG A 189 -2.59 -4.97 -11.92
CA ARG A 189 -3.67 -5.52 -12.75
C ARG A 189 -4.69 -4.44 -13.17
N GLN A 190 -4.61 -3.23 -12.61
CA GLN A 190 -5.49 -2.12 -12.95
C GLN A 190 -4.90 -1.20 -14.03
N ARG A 191 -5.79 -0.48 -14.74
CA ARG A 191 -5.41 0.49 -15.79
C ARG A 191 -4.67 1.73 -15.26
N SER A 192 -4.76 2.03 -13.97
CA SER A 192 -4.00 3.11 -13.34
C SER A 192 -2.75 2.55 -12.66
N LEU A 193 -1.62 2.65 -13.36
CA LEU A 193 -0.31 2.15 -12.93
C LEU A 193 0.41 3.21 -12.08
N THR A 194 -0.14 3.55 -10.92
CA THR A 194 0.54 4.45 -9.98
C THR A 194 1.20 3.65 -8.88
N TYR A 195 2.54 3.73 -8.81
CA TYR A 195 3.29 3.21 -7.67
C TYR A 195 3.74 4.38 -6.79
N PRO A 196 3.01 4.67 -5.69
CA PRO A 196 3.36 5.77 -4.82
C PRO A 196 4.66 5.47 -4.07
N MET A 197 5.54 6.46 -4.08
CA MET A 197 6.79 6.42 -3.34
C MET A 197 6.55 6.93 -1.94
N LEU A 198 7.17 6.29 -0.94
CA LEU A 198 7.13 6.76 0.43
C LEU A 198 7.95 8.06 0.56
N PHE A 199 9.15 8.08 -0.02
CA PHE A 199 10.06 9.19 0.14
C PHE A 199 11.19 9.18 -0.90
N SER A 200 11.51 10.34 -1.50
CA SER A 200 12.72 10.46 -2.33
C SER A 200 13.96 10.67 -1.46
N LEU A 201 15.01 9.85 -1.65
CA LEU A 201 16.30 9.98 -0.95
C LEU A 201 17.22 10.99 -1.62
N GLN A 202 16.94 11.34 -2.88
CA GLN A 202 17.72 12.27 -3.68
C GLN A 202 16.89 13.45 -4.15
N TYR A 203 17.58 14.52 -4.58
CA TYR A 203 16.98 15.68 -5.21
C TYR A 203 17.95 16.30 -6.22
N PRO A 204 17.45 16.90 -7.32
CA PRO A 204 18.26 17.73 -8.20
C PRO A 204 18.57 19.08 -7.53
N ASP A 205 19.83 19.49 -7.53
CA ASP A 205 20.24 20.78 -6.95
C ASP A 205 20.24 21.89 -7.99
N PHE A 206 19.03 22.32 -8.38
CA PHE A 206 18.85 23.42 -9.33
C PHE A 206 19.34 24.76 -8.79
N ASP A 207 19.24 24.97 -7.48
CA ASP A 207 19.61 26.23 -6.83
C ASP A 207 21.13 26.42 -6.84
N GLU A 208 21.90 25.38 -6.54
CA GLU A 208 23.36 25.40 -6.66
C GLU A 208 23.82 25.61 -8.11
N ALA A 209 23.18 24.93 -9.07
CA ALA A 209 23.51 25.09 -10.49
C ALA A 209 23.28 26.54 -10.94
N ALA A 210 22.14 27.14 -10.56
CA ALA A 210 21.81 28.52 -10.85
C ALA A 210 22.77 29.51 -10.17
N ALA A 211 23.13 29.27 -8.91
CA ALA A 211 24.05 30.12 -8.16
C ALA A 211 25.47 30.15 -8.75
N ASN A 212 25.89 29.08 -9.41
CA ASN A 212 27.19 28.95 -10.06
C ASN A 212 27.16 29.24 -11.58
N GLU A 213 26.05 29.78 -12.11
CA GLU A 213 25.85 30.01 -13.54
C GLU A 213 26.18 28.78 -14.41
N SER A 214 25.84 27.60 -13.89
CA SER A 214 26.15 26.31 -14.49
C SER A 214 24.89 25.67 -15.08
N ASP A 215 24.99 25.17 -16.31
CA ASP A 215 23.94 24.35 -16.93
C ASP A 215 23.90 22.91 -16.37
N ARG A 216 24.86 22.53 -15.52
CA ARG A 216 24.96 21.18 -14.94
C ARG A 216 24.26 21.14 -13.59
N VAL A 217 23.10 20.49 -13.56
CA VAL A 217 22.35 20.17 -12.34
C VAL A 217 22.81 18.82 -11.81
N GLU A 218 23.27 18.79 -10.56
CA GLU A 218 23.70 17.55 -9.92
C GLU A 218 22.58 16.92 -9.08
N VAL A 219 22.58 15.58 -9.00
CA VAL A 219 21.72 14.85 -8.07
C VAL A 219 22.43 14.72 -6.73
N ARG A 220 21.81 15.24 -5.66
CA ARG A 220 22.35 15.18 -4.30
C ARG A 220 21.49 14.31 -3.39
N PHE A 221 22.11 13.71 -2.38
CA PHE A 221 21.42 12.95 -1.34
C PHE A 221 20.88 13.88 -0.26
N LYS A 222 19.68 13.60 0.24
CA LYS A 222 19.14 14.28 1.42
C LYS A 222 19.89 13.83 2.66
N THR A 223 20.28 14.77 3.52
CA THR A 223 20.97 14.44 4.78
C THR A 223 20.10 13.59 5.71
N ILE A 224 20.73 12.78 6.57
CA ILE A 224 20.01 11.99 7.59
C ILE A 224 19.09 12.86 8.46
N ALA A 225 19.54 14.05 8.85
CA ALA A 225 18.72 15.00 9.60
C ALA A 225 17.51 15.52 8.79
N GLY A 226 17.66 15.70 7.48
CA GLY A 226 16.56 16.03 6.57
C GLY A 226 15.53 14.90 6.48
N ILE A 227 16.01 13.66 6.34
CA ILE A 227 15.15 12.46 6.32
C ILE A 227 14.40 12.33 7.66
N ALA A 228 15.11 12.42 8.78
CA ALA A 228 14.51 12.32 10.12
C ALA A 228 13.40 13.37 10.34
N ARG A 229 13.64 14.63 9.93
CA ARG A 229 12.62 15.68 10.02
C ARG A 229 11.40 15.39 9.15
N ALA A 230 11.59 14.85 7.95
CA ALA A 230 10.48 14.49 7.08
C ALA A 230 9.62 13.37 7.70
N PHE A 231 10.26 12.36 8.27
CA PHE A 231 9.58 11.24 8.94
C PHE A 231 8.93 11.66 10.27
N ALA A 232 9.51 12.62 10.98
CA ALA A 232 8.95 13.16 12.22
C ALA A 232 7.82 14.18 12.01
N LYS A 233 7.57 14.63 10.78
CA LYS A 233 6.51 15.61 10.49
C LYS A 233 5.14 14.96 10.71
N MET A 234 4.49 15.35 11.80
CA MET A 234 3.16 14.88 12.17
C MET A 234 2.08 15.73 11.51
N GLU A 235 0.93 15.12 11.25
CA GLU A 235 -0.26 15.87 10.86
C GLU A 235 -0.80 16.66 12.07
N SER A 236 -1.13 17.94 11.88
CA SER A 236 -1.73 18.74 12.96
C SER A 236 -3.08 18.13 13.31
N ALA A 237 -3.23 17.64 14.54
CA ALA A 237 -4.39 16.90 15.02
C ALA A 237 -5.71 17.69 14.88
N SER A 238 -6.32 17.64 13.69
CA SER A 238 -7.71 17.99 13.50
C SER A 238 -8.53 16.75 13.87
N LYS A 239 -9.03 16.73 15.11
CA LYS A 239 -9.90 15.71 15.71
C LYS A 239 -9.25 14.36 16.03
N GLY A 240 -8.47 14.31 17.12
CA GLY A 240 -8.33 13.10 17.96
C GLY A 240 -7.68 11.85 17.34
N LYS A 241 -7.26 11.88 16.07
CA LYS A 241 -6.47 10.82 15.45
C LYS A 241 -5.02 10.90 15.93
N GLY A 242 -4.36 9.75 16.07
CA GLY A 242 -3.04 9.62 16.66
C GLY A 242 -1.99 10.51 16.00
N GLN A 243 -0.90 10.79 16.72
CA GLN A 243 0.26 11.48 16.17
C GLN A 243 1.00 10.55 15.19
N VAL A 244 0.50 10.43 13.96
CA VAL A 244 1.14 9.70 12.87
C VAL A 244 1.94 10.66 12.00
N SER A 245 3.06 10.17 11.48
CA SER A 245 3.81 10.85 10.43
C SER A 245 2.96 11.02 9.17
N ILE A 246 2.99 12.19 8.54
CA ILE A 246 2.24 12.45 7.30
C ILE A 246 2.57 11.43 6.21
N LEU A 247 3.85 11.03 6.10
CA LEU A 247 4.28 10.06 5.09
C LEU A 247 3.61 8.69 5.28
N TYR A 248 3.55 8.21 6.52
CA TYR A 248 2.88 6.96 6.84
C TYR A 248 1.37 7.09 6.70
N ASN A 249 0.79 8.20 7.14
CA ASN A 249 -0.66 8.40 7.02
C ASN A 249 -1.12 8.33 5.57
N ASN A 250 -0.38 8.95 4.65
CA ASN A 250 -0.70 8.91 3.22
C ASN A 250 -0.64 7.47 2.69
N ILE A 251 0.44 6.73 2.95
CA ILE A 251 0.59 5.36 2.46
C ILE A 251 -0.41 4.39 3.12
N PHE A 252 -0.68 4.56 4.41
CA PHE A 252 -1.69 3.76 5.11
C PHE A 252 -3.09 4.06 4.57
N GLY A 253 -3.43 5.34 4.42
CA GLY A 253 -4.70 5.78 3.83
C GLY A 253 -4.88 5.22 2.42
N ASP A 254 -3.84 5.27 1.58
CA ASP A 254 -3.85 4.65 0.26
C ASP A 254 -4.15 3.16 0.38
N MET A 255 -3.34 2.38 1.11
CA MET A 255 -3.54 0.92 1.26
C MET A 255 -4.91 0.53 1.84
N VAL A 256 -5.40 1.29 2.82
CA VAL A 256 -6.67 1.06 3.52
C VAL A 256 -7.85 1.39 2.61
N SER A 257 -7.76 2.48 1.83
CA SER A 257 -8.82 2.87 0.88
C SER A 257 -9.10 1.79 -0.17
N LEU A 258 -8.07 1.02 -0.56
CA LEU A 258 -8.20 -0.09 -1.51
C LEU A 258 -8.91 -1.32 -0.93
N GLN A 259 -9.12 -1.34 0.38
CA GLN A 259 -9.78 -2.43 1.10
C GLN A 259 -11.19 -2.05 1.57
N GLU A 260 -11.57 -0.77 1.52
CA GLU A 260 -12.89 -0.32 1.98
C GLU A 260 -14.04 -1.02 1.22
N PRO A 261 -15.15 -1.33 1.90
CA PRO A 261 -16.38 -1.79 1.25
C PRO A 261 -16.81 -0.84 0.14
N GLU A 262 -17.31 -1.39 -0.97
CA GLU A 262 -18.05 -0.57 -1.93
C GLU A 262 -19.23 0.05 -1.18
N ARG A 263 -19.18 1.37 -0.99
CA ARG A 263 -20.32 2.10 -0.43
C ARG A 263 -21.43 2.01 -1.46
N ASN A 264 -22.41 1.13 -1.20
CA ASN A 264 -23.65 1.09 -1.96
C ASN A 264 -24.36 2.45 -1.80
N PHE A 265 -24.09 3.37 -2.73
CA PHE A 265 -24.73 4.70 -2.78
C PHE A 265 -26.24 4.63 -3.03
N PHE A 266 -26.75 3.46 -3.43
CA PHE A 266 -28.18 3.18 -3.52
C PHE A 266 -28.56 2.18 -2.42
N GLY A 267 -29.36 2.67 -1.46
CA GLY A 267 -29.83 1.91 -0.31
C GLY A 267 -30.46 0.57 -0.69
N GLY A 268 -29.65 -0.49 -0.62
CA GLY A 268 -30.09 -1.86 -0.78
C GLY A 268 -30.59 -2.42 0.54
N ARG A 269 -31.80 -2.06 0.96
CA ARG A 269 -32.59 -2.95 1.83
C ARG A 269 -32.88 -4.21 1.02
N LYS A 270 -32.08 -5.27 1.17
CA LYS A 270 -32.43 -6.60 0.67
C LYS A 270 -32.53 -7.59 1.81
N SER A 271 -33.75 -7.62 2.34
CA SER A 271 -34.52 -8.83 2.65
C SER A 271 -33.83 -9.96 3.44
N ASP A 272 -33.80 -9.81 4.76
CA ASP A 272 -33.73 -10.95 5.68
C ASP A 272 -35.10 -11.66 5.85
N ASP A 273 -36.15 -11.21 5.16
CA ASP A 273 -37.53 -11.70 5.35
C ASP A 273 -37.90 -12.99 4.59
N LYS A 274 -36.95 -13.66 3.91
CA LYS A 274 -37.24 -14.91 3.18
C LYS A 274 -36.70 -16.18 3.83
N VAL A 275 -35.88 -16.09 4.88
CA VAL A 275 -35.39 -17.30 5.59
C VAL A 275 -36.31 -17.69 6.76
N GLN A 276 -37.04 -16.74 7.35
CA GLN A 276 -37.95 -17.05 8.48
C GLN A 276 -39.29 -17.68 8.06
N LYS A 277 -39.78 -17.46 6.83
CA LYS A 277 -41.05 -18.04 6.37
C LYS A 277 -40.97 -19.47 5.79
N ALA A 278 -39.77 -20.01 5.62
CA ALA A 278 -39.59 -21.42 5.19
C ALA A 278 -39.48 -22.41 6.38
N ALA A 279 -39.30 -21.91 7.60
CA ALA A 279 -39.16 -22.72 8.81
C ALA A 279 -40.48 -22.93 9.58
N GLU A 280 -41.57 -22.26 9.20
CA GLU A 280 -42.90 -22.42 9.83
C GLU A 280 -43.89 -23.23 8.96
N GLN A 281 -43.42 -23.86 7.88
CA GLN A 281 -44.25 -24.73 7.02
C GLN A 281 -43.68 -26.14 6.83
N LYS A 282 -42.96 -26.67 7.83
CA LYS A 282 -42.67 -28.11 7.93
C LYS A 282 -43.04 -28.64 9.30
#